data_AF-A0A1X9SYY6-F1
#
_entry.id   AF-A0A1X9SYY6-F1
#
_cell.length_a   1.000
_cell.length_b   1.000
_cell.length_c   1.000
_cell.angle_alpha   90.00
_cell.angle_beta   90.00
_cell.angle_gamma   90.00
#
_symmetry.space_group_name_H-M   'P 1'
#
loop_
_entity.id
_entity.type
_entity.pdbx_description
1 polymer ?
#
loop_
_entity_poly.entity_id
_entity_poly.type
_entity_poly.pdbx_seq_one_letter_code
_entity_poly.pdbx_strand_id
1 'polypeptide(L)'
;MNISRFDQDNYADFELLSSEDLALFRQIKYNKSELVYAQNIKFIILKSGHAKLSYISGINEFIINFISKGSIVLVDKDSVLEFLSDSETMELNLCDIKELFENEKFSMAMINSLIRTTIMTRQIVTDIVFGSLESRIINFLDNLANEQHTMVRDKKLVEIPFSIATLSNLLGAQRQSVSTIFNKLIKSGKLSKYGKNSYIIS
;
A
#
# COMPACT_ATOMS: atom_id res chain seq x y z
N MET A 1 8.45 14.75 -2.00
CA MET A 1 8.50 13.49 -1.24
C MET A 1 7.70 12.46 -2.01
N ASN A 2 8.34 11.37 -2.44
CA ASN A 2 7.67 10.27 -3.14
C ASN A 2 7.16 9.31 -2.08
N ILE A 3 5.86 9.03 -2.03
CA ILE A 3 5.28 8.16 -1.00
C ILE A 3 5.04 6.79 -1.60
N SER A 4 5.68 5.80 -1.00
CA SER A 4 5.58 4.41 -1.37
C SER A 4 4.15 3.88 -1.21
N ARG A 5 3.82 2.92 -2.07
CA ARG A 5 2.60 2.10 -1.95
C ARG A 5 2.84 0.77 -1.22
N PHE A 6 4.05 0.52 -0.75
CA PHE A 6 4.51 -0.72 -0.11
C PHE A 6 5.00 -0.51 1.31
N ASP A 7 5.62 0.63 1.58
CA ASP A 7 6.14 0.98 2.90
C ASP A 7 5.43 2.24 3.41
N GLN A 8 4.52 2.02 4.35
CA GLN A 8 3.95 3.09 5.17
C GLN A 8 4.66 3.06 6.52
N ASP A 9 4.93 4.25 7.09
CA ASP A 9 5.67 4.41 8.34
C ASP A 9 5.40 3.26 9.33
N ASN A 10 6.46 2.52 9.66
CA ASN A 10 6.43 1.55 10.74
C ASN A 10 6.38 2.33 12.06
N TYR A 11 5.18 2.52 12.60
CA TYR A 11 5.05 2.89 14.00
C TYR A 11 5.49 1.69 14.83
N ALA A 12 6.73 1.74 15.31
CA ALA A 12 7.32 0.67 16.11
C ALA A 12 6.47 0.45 17.38
N ASP A 13 5.89 -0.74 17.47
CA ASP A 13 5.43 -1.40 18.70
C ASP A 13 4.44 -0.66 19.60
N PHE A 14 3.58 0.19 19.03
CA PHE A 14 2.50 0.85 19.80
C PHE A 14 3.00 1.62 21.02
N GLU A 15 4.29 1.96 21.09
CA GLU A 15 4.90 2.72 22.19
C GLU A 15 4.29 4.12 22.36
N LEU A 16 3.47 4.52 21.37
CA LEU A 16 2.70 5.75 21.36
C LEU A 16 1.42 5.65 22.23
N LEU A 17 0.97 4.44 22.57
CA LEU A 17 -0.31 4.20 23.26
C LEU A 17 -0.08 3.74 24.70
N SER A 18 -0.77 4.37 25.64
CA SER A 18 -0.83 3.92 27.04
C SER A 18 -1.65 2.63 27.16
N SER A 19 -1.57 1.93 28.31
CA SER A 19 -2.43 0.76 28.55
C SER A 19 -3.92 1.10 28.54
N GLU A 20 -4.28 2.33 28.91
CA GLU A 20 -5.65 2.84 28.86
C GLU A 20 -6.07 3.07 27.39
N ASP A 21 -5.21 3.67 26.58
CA ASP A 21 -5.45 3.84 25.14
C ASP A 21 -5.64 2.49 24.45
N LEU A 22 -4.78 1.50 24.76
CA LEU A 22 -4.85 0.15 24.20
C LEU A 22 -6.17 -0.55 24.53
N ALA A 23 -6.80 -0.25 25.67
CA ALA A 23 -8.07 -0.83 26.08
C ALA A 23 -9.26 -0.36 25.23
N LEU A 24 -9.13 0.79 24.56
CA LEU A 24 -10.14 1.31 23.64
C LEU A 24 -10.17 0.56 22.30
N PHE A 25 -9.11 -0.19 21.98
CA PHE A 25 -9.04 -0.95 20.74
C PHE A 25 -9.61 -2.35 20.87
N ARG A 26 -10.41 -2.75 19.89
CA ARG A 26 -10.79 -4.15 19.73
C ARG A 26 -9.65 -4.90 19.05
N GLN A 27 -9.04 -5.84 19.76
CA GLN A 27 -8.01 -6.71 19.19
C GLN A 27 -8.66 -7.86 18.41
N ILE A 28 -8.28 -8.04 17.14
CA ILE A 28 -8.83 -9.07 16.26
C ILE A 28 -7.69 -9.79 15.54
N LYS A 29 -7.87 -11.09 15.34
CA LYS A 29 -7.01 -11.90 14.48
C LYS A 29 -7.73 -12.17 13.18
N TYR A 30 -6.98 -12.06 12.09
CA TYR A 30 -7.44 -12.36 10.75
C TYR A 30 -6.57 -13.44 10.13
N ASN A 31 -7.22 -14.39 9.47
CA ASN A 31 -6.55 -15.38 8.66
C ASN A 31 -6.18 -14.79 7.30
N LYS A 32 -5.18 -15.39 6.65
CA LYS A 32 -4.88 -15.08 5.26
C LYS A 32 -6.13 -15.17 4.37
N SER A 33 -6.26 -14.19 3.48
CA SER A 33 -7.37 -13.98 2.54
C SER A 33 -8.71 -13.57 3.14
N GLU A 34 -8.78 -13.31 4.45
CA GLU A 34 -9.96 -12.66 5.02
C GLU A 34 -10.06 -11.20 4.55
N LEU A 35 -11.30 -10.74 4.42
CA LEU A 35 -11.66 -9.42 3.91
C LEU A 35 -12.37 -8.62 4.99
N VAL A 36 -11.98 -7.36 5.14
CA VAL A 36 -12.67 -6.39 5.99
C VAL A 36 -13.34 -5.33 5.12
N TYR A 37 -14.64 -5.21 5.31
CA TYR A 37 -15.50 -4.18 4.76
C TYR A 37 -16.02 -3.30 5.90
N ALA A 38 -16.35 -2.06 5.59
CA ALA A 38 -16.90 -1.14 6.57
C ALA A 38 -18.06 -0.32 5.97
N GLN A 39 -19.23 -0.30 6.63
CA GLN A 39 -20.33 0.57 6.20
C GLN A 39 -20.07 2.05 6.54
N ASN A 40 -19.35 2.27 7.65
CA ASN A 40 -18.86 3.56 8.11
C ASN A 40 -17.33 3.52 8.18
N ILE A 41 -16.70 4.66 8.44
CA ILE A 41 -15.23 4.72 8.58
C ILE A 41 -14.77 3.85 9.76
N LYS A 42 -13.76 3.01 9.50
CA LYS A 42 -13.10 2.15 10.48
C LYS A 42 -11.61 2.38 10.44
N PHE A 43 -11.00 2.59 11.60
CA PHE A 43 -9.54 2.66 11.71
C PHE A 43 -9.00 1.30 12.17
N ILE A 44 -7.95 0.85 11.49
CA ILE A 44 -7.30 -0.43 11.76
C ILE A 44 -5.80 -0.20 11.84
N ILE A 45 -5.19 -0.61 12.94
CA ILE A 45 -3.73 -0.63 13.08
C ILE A 45 -3.26 -2.08 12.97
N LEU A 46 -2.29 -2.34 12.10
CA LEU A 46 -1.76 -3.69 11.88
C LEU A 46 -0.65 -4.00 12.89
N LYS A 47 -0.87 -4.96 13.81
CA LYS A 47 0.16 -5.39 14.79
C LYS A 47 1.16 -6.37 14.20
N SER A 48 0.71 -7.21 13.29
CA SER A 48 1.53 -8.19 12.59
C SER A 48 0.87 -8.62 11.28
N GLY A 49 1.67 -9.23 10.41
CA GLY A 49 1.20 -9.69 9.11
C GLY A 49 1.20 -8.58 8.06
N HIS A 50 0.62 -8.87 6.91
CA HIS A 50 0.57 -7.99 5.74
C HIS A 50 -0.86 -7.95 5.21
N ALA A 51 -1.29 -6.78 4.75
CA ALA A 51 -2.59 -6.62 4.12
C ALA A 51 -2.48 -5.74 2.86
N LYS A 52 -3.58 -5.60 2.15
CA LYS A 52 -3.70 -4.80 0.94
C LYS A 52 -5.03 -4.07 0.98
N LEU A 53 -4.96 -2.75 0.82
CA LEU A 53 -6.14 -1.91 0.73
C LEU A 53 -6.46 -1.66 -0.75
N SER A 54 -7.70 -1.89 -1.13
CA SER A 54 -8.17 -1.73 -2.50
C SER A 54 -9.50 -0.97 -2.54
N TYR A 55 -9.74 -0.23 -3.62
CA TYR A 55 -11.10 0.19 -4.00
C TYR A 55 -11.73 -0.84 -4.93
N ILE A 56 -13.01 -1.13 -4.71
CA ILE A 56 -13.78 -2.06 -5.54
C ILE A 56 -14.88 -1.30 -6.27
N SER A 57 -14.91 -1.46 -7.60
CA SER A 57 -16.00 -0.93 -8.43
C SER A 57 -16.50 -2.03 -9.36
N GLY A 58 -17.65 -2.63 -9.01
CA GLY A 58 -18.18 -3.80 -9.69
C GLY A 58 -17.21 -4.99 -9.57
N ILE A 59 -16.72 -5.47 -10.70
CA ILE A 59 -15.73 -6.58 -10.76
C ILE A 59 -14.27 -6.08 -10.75
N ASN A 60 -14.06 -4.77 -10.79
CA ASN A 60 -12.73 -4.19 -10.91
C ASN A 60 -12.18 -3.88 -9.52
N GLU A 61 -10.95 -4.33 -9.30
CA GLU A 61 -10.15 -3.96 -8.15
C GLU A 61 -9.10 -2.92 -8.56
N PHE A 62 -9.02 -1.84 -7.81
CA PHE A 62 -7.90 -0.93 -7.83
C PHE A 62 -7.18 -1.02 -6.48
N ILE A 63 -5.99 -1.63 -6.48
CA ILE A 63 -5.17 -1.68 -5.25
C ILE A 63 -4.70 -0.26 -4.98
N ILE A 64 -4.80 0.22 -3.75
CA ILE A 64 -4.31 1.54 -3.34
C ILE A 64 -2.88 1.39 -2.83
N ASN A 65 -2.67 0.49 -1.88
CA ASN A 65 -1.39 0.24 -1.22
C ASN A 65 -1.39 -1.11 -0.50
N PHE A 66 -0.18 -1.57 -0.16
CA PHE A 66 0.08 -2.67 0.75
C PHE A 66 0.33 -2.10 2.14
N ILE A 67 -0.11 -2.86 3.13
CA ILE A 67 -0.15 -2.46 4.53
C ILE A 67 0.79 -3.38 5.30
N SER A 68 1.69 -2.77 6.06
CA SER A 68 2.69 -3.44 6.88
C SER A 68 2.43 -3.20 8.36
N LYS A 69 3.15 -3.92 9.22
CA LYS A 69 3.09 -3.74 10.67
C LYS A 69 3.23 -2.25 11.04
N GLY A 70 2.50 -1.80 12.05
CA GLY A 70 2.50 -0.42 12.52
C GLY A 70 1.63 0.53 11.69
N SER A 71 1.29 0.19 10.44
CA SER A 71 0.48 1.08 9.60
C SER A 71 -0.94 1.28 10.17
N ILE A 72 -1.39 2.53 10.13
CA ILE A 72 -2.77 2.93 10.45
C ILE A 72 -3.53 3.06 9.14
N VAL A 73 -4.58 2.26 8.97
CA VAL A 73 -5.40 2.19 7.78
C VAL A 73 -6.81 2.67 8.07
N LEU A 74 -7.35 3.44 7.12
CA LEU A 74 -8.75 3.84 7.09
C LEU A 74 -9.48 2.95 6.08
N VAL A 75 -10.52 2.25 6.55
CA VAL A 75 -11.43 1.48 5.70
C VAL A 75 -12.78 2.19 5.69
N ASP A 76 -13.26 2.53 4.50
CA ASP A 76 -14.58 3.09 4.23
C ASP A 76 -15.44 2.14 3.36
N LYS A 77 -16.64 2.60 3.00
CA LYS A 77 -17.63 1.85 2.21
C LYS A 77 -17.18 1.45 0.80
N ASP A 78 -16.22 2.16 0.23
CA ASP A 78 -15.75 1.96 -1.15
C ASP A 78 -14.44 1.15 -1.17
N SER A 79 -13.84 0.94 0.01
CA SER A 79 -12.59 0.21 0.21
C SER A 79 -12.78 -1.19 0.80
N VAL A 80 -11.82 -2.07 0.52
CA VAL A 80 -11.69 -3.38 1.14
C VAL A 80 -10.26 -3.58 1.60
N LEU A 81 -10.09 -4.10 2.82
CA LEU A 81 -8.79 -4.54 3.32
C LEU A 81 -8.72 -6.07 3.24
N GLU A 82 -7.80 -6.58 2.44
CA GLU A 82 -7.53 -8.02 2.29
C GLU A 82 -6.25 -8.39 3.03
N PHE A 83 -6.30 -9.38 3.92
CA PHE A 83 -5.11 -9.88 4.60
C PHE A 83 -4.33 -10.86 3.71
N LEU A 84 -3.04 -10.60 3.50
CA LEU A 84 -2.16 -11.41 2.65
C LEU A 84 -1.40 -12.49 3.43
N SER A 85 -1.43 -12.40 4.76
CA SER A 85 -0.93 -13.38 5.73
C SER A 85 -1.83 -13.39 6.95
N ASP A 86 -1.69 -14.40 7.81
CA ASP A 86 -2.27 -14.36 9.15
C ASP A 86 -1.77 -13.09 9.87
N SER A 87 -2.69 -12.37 10.48
CA SER A 87 -2.49 -11.00 10.93
C SER A 87 -3.22 -10.73 12.23
N GLU A 88 -2.65 -9.82 13.03
CA GLU A 88 -3.30 -9.30 14.24
C GLU A 88 -3.50 -7.80 14.08
N THR A 89 -4.67 -7.31 14.46
CA THR A 89 -5.04 -5.90 14.33
C THR A 89 -5.59 -5.32 15.62
N MET A 90 -5.56 -3.99 15.67
CA MET A 90 -6.30 -3.17 16.62
C MET A 90 -7.30 -2.33 15.85
N GLU A 91 -8.58 -2.52 16.11
CA GLU A 91 -9.65 -1.80 15.45
C GLU A 91 -10.26 -0.76 16.36
N LEU A 92 -10.59 0.38 15.76
CA LEU A 92 -11.24 1.49 16.43
C LEU A 92 -12.46 1.96 15.63
N ASN A 93 -13.58 2.14 16.31
CA ASN A 93 -14.72 2.84 15.75
C ASN A 93 -14.55 4.35 15.93
N LEU A 94 -15.08 5.13 15.00
CA LEU A 94 -14.94 6.59 15.02
C LEU A 94 -15.51 7.25 16.29
N CYS A 95 -16.48 6.62 16.96
CA CYS A 95 -17.05 7.13 18.21
C CYS A 95 -16.07 7.10 19.39
N ASP A 96 -15.10 6.17 19.37
CA ASP A 96 -14.18 5.91 20.48
C ASP A 96 -12.86 6.69 20.31
N ILE A 97 -12.70 7.45 19.22
CA ILE A 97 -11.45 8.13 18.86
C ILE A 97 -11.20 9.43 19.64
N LYS A 98 -12.25 10.01 20.23
CA LYS A 98 -12.16 11.35 20.85
C LYS A 98 -11.14 11.37 21.99
N GLU A 99 -11.18 10.35 22.84
CA GLU A 99 -10.26 10.20 23.99
C GLU A 99 -8.82 9.95 23.50
N LEU A 100 -8.65 9.15 22.45
CA LEU A 100 -7.33 8.90 21.86
C LEU A 100 -6.66 10.15 21.26
N PHE A 101 -7.44 11.14 20.83
CA PHE A 101 -6.86 12.40 20.34
C PHE A 101 -6.22 13.26 21.44
N GLU A 102 -6.50 12.98 22.72
CA GLU A 102 -5.78 13.62 23.83
C GLU A 102 -4.32 13.13 23.93
N ASN A 103 -4.02 11.95 23.39
CA ASN A 103 -2.67 11.45 23.25
C ASN A 103 -1.98 12.09 22.03
N GLU A 104 -1.11 13.07 22.29
CA GLU A 104 -0.37 13.81 21.24
C GLU A 104 0.37 12.89 20.26
N LYS A 105 1.00 11.82 20.76
CA LYS A 105 1.77 10.89 19.94
C LYS A 105 0.86 10.13 18.96
N PHE A 106 -0.27 9.63 19.45
CA PHE A 106 -1.27 8.98 18.61
C PHE A 106 -1.86 9.97 17.59
N SER A 107 -2.24 11.16 18.04
CA SER A 107 -2.77 12.23 17.19
C SER A 107 -1.83 12.55 16.03
N MET A 108 -0.53 12.71 16.31
CA MET A 108 0.48 12.96 15.28
C MET A 108 0.65 11.77 14.34
N ALA A 109 0.61 10.54 14.86
CA ALA A 109 0.68 9.33 14.02
C ALA A 109 -0.53 9.22 13.06
N MET A 110 -1.73 9.48 13.56
CA MET A 110 -2.96 9.54 12.77
C MET A 110 -2.88 10.61 11.68
N ILE A 111 -2.50 11.84 12.06
CA ILE A 111 -2.35 12.96 11.11
C ILE A 111 -1.32 12.62 10.03
N ASN A 112 -0.16 12.07 10.41
CA ASN A 112 0.87 11.67 9.47
C ASN A 112 0.38 10.58 8.51
N SER A 113 -0.36 9.57 9.00
CA SER A 113 -0.97 8.54 8.13
C SER A 113 -1.94 9.17 7.11
N LEU A 114 -2.79 10.10 7.55
CA LEU A 114 -3.74 10.80 6.67
C LEU A 114 -3.04 11.68 5.63
N ILE A 115 -2.01 12.44 6.04
CA ILE A 115 -1.19 13.25 5.12
C ILE A 115 -0.55 12.37 4.05
N ARG A 116 0.05 11.23 4.47
CA ARG A 116 0.69 10.29 3.53
C ARG A 116 -0.31 9.71 2.56
N THR A 117 -1.44 9.22 3.05
CA THR A 117 -2.51 8.68 2.21
C THR A 117 -3.01 9.72 1.21
N THR A 118 -3.15 10.98 1.65
CA THR A 118 -3.56 12.11 0.78
C THR A 118 -2.53 12.40 -0.31
N ILE A 119 -1.23 12.44 0.03
CA ILE A 119 -0.17 12.71 -0.95
C ILE A 119 -0.05 11.54 -1.94
N MET A 120 -0.08 10.29 -1.44
CA MET A 120 -0.03 9.07 -2.26
C MET A 120 -1.20 8.99 -3.25
N THR A 121 -2.42 9.23 -2.79
CA THR A 121 -3.61 9.21 -3.66
C THR A 121 -3.55 10.32 -4.72
N ARG A 122 -3.04 11.52 -4.41
CA ARG A 122 -2.79 12.59 -5.40
C ARG A 122 -1.72 12.23 -6.43
N GLN A 123 -0.66 11.53 -6.02
CA GLN A 123 0.36 11.00 -6.93
C GLN A 123 -0.24 9.97 -7.90
N ILE A 124 -1.01 9.01 -7.36
CA ILE A 124 -1.75 8.02 -8.16
C ILE A 124 -2.68 8.71 -9.17
N VAL A 125 -3.46 9.71 -8.75
CA VAL A 125 -4.35 10.45 -9.65
C VAL A 125 -3.57 11.17 -10.73
N THR A 126 -2.46 11.81 -10.39
CA THR A 126 -1.59 12.51 -11.35
C THR A 126 -1.03 11.53 -12.39
N ASP A 127 -0.53 10.38 -11.94
CA ASP A 127 -0.03 9.31 -12.80
C ASP A 127 -1.11 8.78 -13.74
N ILE A 128 -2.34 8.60 -13.27
CA ILE A 128 -3.46 8.09 -14.08
C ILE A 128 -3.95 9.14 -15.09
N VAL A 129 -4.10 10.40 -14.67
CA VAL A 129 -4.70 11.46 -15.49
C VAL A 129 -3.72 12.00 -16.53
N PHE A 130 -2.44 12.18 -16.17
CA PHE A 130 -1.44 12.81 -17.03
C PHE A 130 -0.40 11.82 -17.57
N GLY A 131 -0.26 10.64 -16.97
CA GLY A 131 0.73 9.65 -17.37
C GLY A 131 0.22 8.69 -18.44
N SER A 132 1.06 8.45 -19.45
CA SER A 132 0.90 7.28 -20.32
C SER A 132 1.03 5.98 -19.51
N LEU A 133 0.46 4.87 -20.00
CA LEU A 133 0.67 3.57 -19.32
C LEU A 133 2.16 3.19 -19.24
N GLU A 134 2.95 3.53 -20.26
CA GLU A 134 4.39 3.30 -20.28
C GLU A 134 5.12 4.06 -19.16
N SER A 135 4.84 5.36 -19.02
CA SER A 135 5.44 6.19 -17.95
C SER A 135 4.96 5.75 -16.57
N ARG A 136 3.68 5.36 -16.41
CA ARG A 136 3.17 4.83 -15.14
C ARG A 136 3.91 3.56 -14.71
N ILE A 137 4.16 2.63 -15.64
CA ILE A 137 4.93 1.41 -15.34
C ILE A 137 6.35 1.77 -14.90
N ILE A 138 7.05 2.64 -15.65
CA ILE A 138 8.42 3.03 -15.31
C ILE A 138 8.48 3.72 -13.95
N ASN A 139 7.64 4.73 -13.70
CA ASN A 139 7.60 5.46 -12.44
C ASN A 139 7.34 4.52 -11.26
N PHE A 140 6.38 3.62 -11.41
CA PHE A 140 6.06 2.64 -10.38
C PHE A 140 7.24 1.70 -10.09
N LEU A 141 7.93 1.20 -11.12
CA LEU A 141 9.09 0.33 -10.94
C LEU A 141 10.29 1.08 -10.34
N ASP A 142 10.50 2.35 -10.71
CA ASP A 142 11.55 3.18 -10.12
C ASP A 142 11.29 3.42 -8.63
N ASN A 143 10.04 3.70 -8.24
CA ASN A 143 9.65 3.84 -6.84
C ASN A 143 9.92 2.56 -6.06
N LEU A 144 9.49 1.41 -6.60
CA LEU A 144 9.72 0.10 -5.99
C LEU A 144 11.23 -0.21 -5.85
N ALA A 145 12.04 0.11 -6.86
CA ALA A 145 13.50 -0.05 -6.77
C ALA A 145 14.12 0.84 -5.69
N ASN A 146 13.66 2.09 -5.59
CA ASN A 146 14.14 3.05 -4.60
C ASN A 146 13.84 2.57 -3.18
N GLU A 147 12.71 1.91 -2.95
CA GLU A 147 12.30 1.34 -1.67
C GLU A 147 13.07 0.07 -1.31
N GLN A 148 13.39 -0.76 -2.31
CA GLN A 148 14.18 -1.97 -2.11
C GLN A 148 15.67 -1.68 -1.91
N HIS A 149 16.11 -0.44 -2.18
CA HIS A 149 17.51 0.00 -2.05
C HIS A 149 18.52 -0.95 -2.72
N THR A 150 18.13 -1.61 -3.81
CA THR A 150 18.94 -2.67 -4.44
C THR A 150 19.59 -2.18 -5.73
N MET A 151 20.90 -2.36 -5.82
CA MET A 151 21.72 -1.92 -6.95
C MET A 151 22.60 -3.07 -7.47
N VAL A 152 22.81 -3.11 -8.79
CA VAL A 152 23.76 -4.01 -9.44
C VAL A 152 24.57 -3.22 -10.45
N ARG A 153 25.91 -3.15 -10.25
CA ARG A 153 26.84 -2.42 -11.14
C ARG A 153 26.36 -0.99 -11.41
N ASP A 154 26.04 -0.26 -10.35
CA ASP A 154 25.55 1.13 -10.37
C ASP A 154 24.22 1.35 -11.11
N LYS A 155 23.47 0.28 -11.39
CA LYS A 155 22.11 0.35 -11.94
C LYS A 155 21.08 -0.09 -10.92
N LYS A 156 19.91 0.56 -10.94
CA LYS A 156 18.77 0.19 -10.09
C LYS A 156 18.26 -1.18 -10.49
N LEU A 157 18.19 -2.08 -9.51
CA LEU A 157 17.54 -3.38 -9.63
C LEU A 157 16.19 -3.30 -8.94
N VAL A 158 15.13 -3.68 -9.65
CA VAL A 158 13.80 -3.87 -9.07
C VAL A 158 13.46 -5.35 -9.06
N GLU A 159 13.11 -5.88 -7.89
CA GLU A 159 12.40 -7.14 -7.75
C GLU A 159 10.89 -6.87 -7.74
N ILE A 160 10.14 -7.59 -8.56
CA ILE A 160 8.69 -7.46 -8.63
C ILE A 160 8.07 -8.66 -7.90
N PRO A 161 7.64 -8.52 -6.64
CA PRO A 161 7.17 -9.65 -5.83
C PRO A 161 5.74 -10.09 -6.17
N PHE A 162 5.14 -9.58 -7.24
CA PHE A 162 3.75 -9.81 -7.59
C PHE A 162 3.54 -10.04 -9.09
N SER A 163 2.34 -10.51 -9.42
CA SER A 163 1.95 -10.85 -10.79
C SER A 163 1.66 -9.61 -11.65
N ILE A 164 1.63 -9.78 -12.98
CA ILE A 164 1.14 -8.76 -13.91
C ILE A 164 -0.32 -8.36 -13.62
N ALA A 165 -1.14 -9.25 -13.05
CA ALA A 165 -2.51 -8.92 -12.66
C ALA A 165 -2.53 -7.96 -11.46
N THR A 166 -1.67 -8.20 -10.46
CA THR A 166 -1.50 -7.28 -9.33
C THR A 166 -0.96 -5.94 -9.80
N LEU A 167 0.04 -5.95 -10.70
CA LEU A 167 0.56 -4.73 -11.31
C LEU A 167 -0.54 -3.97 -12.08
N SER A 168 -1.43 -4.67 -12.78
CA SER A 168 -2.53 -4.01 -13.49
C SER A 168 -3.55 -3.35 -12.56
N ASN A 169 -3.85 -3.99 -11.42
CA ASN A 169 -4.73 -3.42 -10.40
C ASN A 169 -4.07 -2.22 -9.71
N LEU A 170 -2.75 -2.23 -9.51
CA LEU A 170 -2.01 -1.08 -8.99
C LEU A 170 -2.01 0.10 -9.97
N LEU A 171 -1.81 -0.17 -11.26
CA LEU A 171 -1.70 0.89 -12.27
C LEU A 171 -3.05 1.43 -12.74
N GLY A 172 -4.17 0.77 -12.40
CA GLY A 172 -5.50 1.15 -12.90
C GLY A 172 -5.58 0.95 -14.41
N ALA A 173 -5.12 -0.20 -14.89
CA ALA A 173 -5.07 -0.53 -16.31
C ALA A 173 -5.46 -1.98 -16.56
N GLN A 174 -5.82 -2.31 -17.79
CA GLN A 174 -6.12 -3.69 -18.16
C GLN A 174 -4.85 -4.54 -18.18
N ARG A 175 -4.94 -5.78 -17.67
CA ARG A 175 -3.84 -6.76 -17.64
C ARG A 175 -3.15 -6.95 -18.99
N GLN A 176 -3.93 -7.02 -20.07
CA GLN A 176 -3.39 -7.19 -21.43
C GLN A 176 -2.55 -5.99 -21.86
N SER A 177 -3.01 -4.77 -21.59
CA SER A 177 -2.28 -3.53 -21.89
C SER A 177 -0.99 -3.45 -21.09
N VAL A 178 -1.02 -3.76 -19.79
CA VAL A 178 0.19 -3.80 -18.94
C VAL A 178 1.19 -4.83 -19.46
N SER A 179 0.75 -6.06 -19.75
CA SER A 179 1.61 -7.11 -20.32
C SER A 179 2.27 -6.67 -21.63
N THR A 180 1.50 -6.03 -22.51
CA THR A 180 1.97 -5.56 -23.81
C THR A 180 3.04 -4.48 -23.68
N ILE A 181 2.77 -3.46 -22.85
CA ILE A 181 3.72 -2.37 -22.61
C ILE A 181 4.95 -2.85 -21.84
N PHE A 182 4.79 -3.73 -20.86
CA PHE A 182 5.91 -4.31 -20.11
C PHE A 182 6.86 -5.08 -21.04
N ASN A 183 6.32 -5.90 -21.95
CA ASN A 183 7.12 -6.58 -22.96
C ASN A 183 7.76 -5.62 -23.98
N LYS A 184 7.08 -4.53 -24.34
CA LYS A 184 7.65 -3.46 -25.17
C LYS A 184 8.86 -2.81 -24.48
N LEU A 185 8.77 -2.53 -23.19
CA LEU A 185 9.88 -1.97 -22.39
C LEU A 185 11.09 -2.91 -22.33
N ILE A 186 10.86 -4.22 -22.26
CA ILE A 186 11.93 -5.21 -22.34
C ILE A 186 12.58 -5.19 -23.73
N LYS A 187 11.77 -5.24 -24.79
CA LYS A 187 12.26 -5.25 -26.18
C LYS A 187 13.02 -3.98 -26.56
N SER A 188 12.65 -2.83 -25.99
CA SER A 188 13.33 -1.56 -26.24
C SER A 188 14.57 -1.33 -25.36
N GLY A 189 14.88 -2.25 -24.44
CA GLY A 189 16.04 -2.14 -23.55
C GLY A 189 15.83 -1.21 -22.34
N LYS A 190 14.64 -0.61 -22.18
CA LYS A 190 14.29 0.19 -20.99
C LYS A 190 14.20 -0.65 -19.72
N LEU A 191 13.84 -1.94 -19.85
CA LEU A 191 13.92 -2.93 -18.80
C LEU A 191 14.78 -4.10 -19.26
N SER A 192 15.74 -4.52 -18.44
CA SER A 192 16.58 -5.68 -18.74
C SER A 192 16.34 -6.78 -17.72
N LYS A 193 16.02 -8.00 -18.17
CA LYS A 193 15.78 -9.13 -17.28
C LYS A 193 17.10 -9.53 -16.59
N TYR A 194 17.07 -9.58 -15.25
CA TYR A 194 18.21 -9.99 -14.43
C TYR A 194 17.97 -11.35 -13.74
N GLY A 195 16.74 -11.57 -13.28
CA GLY A 195 16.34 -12.80 -12.58
C GLY A 195 14.97 -13.29 -13.03
N LYS A 196 14.37 -14.19 -12.23
CA LYS A 196 13.00 -14.68 -12.49
C LYS A 196 11.99 -13.54 -12.43
N ASN A 197 12.07 -12.73 -11.36
CA ASN A 197 11.18 -11.61 -11.07
C ASN A 197 11.94 -10.28 -10.93
N SER A 198 13.20 -10.21 -11.38
CA SER A 198 14.07 -9.05 -11.16
C SER A 198 14.51 -8.43 -12.49
N TYR A 199 14.51 -7.10 -12.53
CA TYR A 199 14.78 -6.31 -13.74
C TYR A 199 15.69 -5.12 -13.41
N ILE A 200 16.57 -4.79 -14.34
CA ILE A 200 17.35 -3.55 -14.30
C ILE A 200 16.60 -2.47 -15.07
N ILE A 201 16.46 -1.30 -14.46
CA ILE A 201 15.88 -0.10 -15.08
C ILE A 201 17.03 0.69 -15.71
N SER A 202 16.94 0.93 -17.03
CA SER A 202 17.98 1.62 -17.82
C SER A 202 17.79 3.13 -17.85
#